data_AF-A0A9C9Q1W4-F1
#
_entry.id   AF-A0A9C9Q1W4-F1
#
_cell.length_a   1.000
_cell.length_b   1.000
_cell.length_c   1.000
_cell.angle_alpha   90.00
_cell.angle_beta   90.00
_cell.angle_gamma   90.00
#
_symmetry.space_group_name_H-M   'P 1'
#
loop_
_entity.id
_entity.type
_entity.pdbx_description
1 polymer ?
#
loop_
_entity_poly.entity_id
_entity_poly.type
_entity_poly.pdbx_seq_one_letter_code
_entity_poly.pdbx_strand_id
1 'polypeptide(L)'
;MHTQTHHSPQLMRQPRRRGRHLLGWLCALMICAGPLSAAQSFSVQGAKTTLKDGVYRLDALLTFALPKKVLEALDNGVLLTFALDIDVRQPRRYLWDNSIASLEQRTTLQYFALTDQYLLRNLNSGHEASYSTLTSALHALGDIRGLPIIDAKLLDPDEH
;
A
#
# COMPACT_ATOMS: atom_id res chain seq x y z
N MET A 1 -61.00 -34.36 -48.10
CA MET A 1 -60.57 -35.63 -48.71
C MET A 1 -59.57 -35.28 -49.80
N HIS A 2 -58.28 -35.62 -49.57
CA HIS A 2 -57.13 -35.62 -50.51
C HIS A 2 -56.77 -34.29 -51.22
N THR A 3 -55.52 -33.88 -51.46
CA THR A 3 -54.16 -34.32 -51.13
C THR A 3 -53.22 -33.17 -51.48
N GLN A 4 -52.13 -33.12 -50.73
CA GLN A 4 -50.90 -32.32 -50.83
C GLN A 4 -50.23 -32.35 -52.24
N THR A 5 -49.54 -31.28 -52.67
CA THR A 5 -48.06 -31.27 -52.92
C THR A 5 -47.51 -30.02 -53.67
N HIS A 6 -46.43 -29.48 -53.08
CA HIS A 6 -45.23 -28.85 -53.67
C HIS A 6 -45.29 -27.58 -54.55
N HIS A 7 -44.60 -26.50 -54.12
CA HIS A 7 -43.24 -26.16 -54.59
C HIS A 7 -42.64 -24.94 -53.86
N SER A 8 -41.41 -25.05 -53.34
CA SER A 8 -40.53 -23.92 -52.95
C SER A 8 -39.48 -23.68 -54.05
N PRO A 9 -38.92 -22.47 -54.23
CA PRO A 9 -37.52 -22.23 -53.83
C PRO A 9 -37.22 -20.79 -53.30
N GLN A 10 -36.42 -20.63 -52.23
CA GLN A 10 -34.98 -20.20 -52.18
C GLN A 10 -34.73 -18.76 -52.73
N LEU A 11 -34.02 -17.80 -52.13
CA LEU A 11 -32.97 -17.77 -51.11
C LEU A 11 -33.04 -16.45 -50.31
N MET A 12 -33.04 -16.50 -48.97
CA MET A 12 -32.67 -15.36 -48.13
C MET A 12 -31.22 -15.54 -47.67
N ARG A 13 -30.31 -14.70 -48.18
CA ARG A 13 -28.90 -14.67 -47.79
C ARG A 13 -28.77 -14.25 -46.32
N GLN A 14 -28.25 -15.14 -45.48
CA GLN A 14 -27.91 -14.81 -44.10
C GLN A 14 -26.64 -13.93 -44.05
N PRO A 15 -26.60 -12.87 -43.21
CA PRO A 15 -25.39 -12.11 -42.99
C PRO A 15 -24.39 -12.90 -42.13
N ARG A 16 -23.11 -12.87 -42.53
CA ARG A 16 -21.98 -13.54 -41.88
C ARG A 16 -21.83 -13.09 -40.42
N ARG A 17 -22.22 -13.95 -39.46
CA ARG A 17 -21.98 -13.86 -38.00
C ARG A 17 -20.49 -13.98 -37.59
N ARG A 18 -19.53 -13.47 -38.36
CA ARG A 18 -18.08 -13.66 -38.10
C ARG A 18 -17.50 -12.76 -36.99
N GLY A 19 -18.18 -11.69 -36.59
CA GLY A 19 -17.69 -10.76 -35.56
C GLY A 19 -17.91 -11.18 -34.10
N ARG A 20 -18.71 -12.22 -33.83
CA ARG A 20 -19.15 -12.55 -32.46
C ARG A 20 -18.14 -13.38 -31.66
N HIS A 21 -17.24 -14.09 -32.35
CA HIS A 21 -16.22 -14.93 -31.71
C HIS A 21 -14.98 -14.14 -31.27
N LEU A 22 -14.62 -13.08 -32.01
CA LEU A 22 -13.51 -12.17 -31.66
C LEU A 22 -13.81 -11.38 -30.38
N LEU A 23 -15.07 -10.94 -30.20
CA LEU A 23 -15.50 -10.23 -29.01
C LEU A 23 -15.51 -11.13 -27.75
N GLY A 24 -15.90 -12.40 -27.91
CA GLY A 24 -15.89 -13.37 -26.81
C GLY A 24 -14.48 -13.72 -26.30
N TRP A 25 -13.49 -13.79 -27.20
CA TRP A 25 -12.09 -14.02 -26.84
C TRP A 25 -11.46 -12.82 -26.10
N LEU A 26 -11.82 -11.59 -26.49
CA LEU A 26 -11.34 -10.38 -25.83
C LEU A 26 -11.87 -10.26 -24.38
N CYS A 27 -13.14 -10.61 -24.16
CA CYS A 27 -13.72 -10.63 -22.80
C CYS A 27 -13.10 -11.73 -21.91
N ALA A 28 -12.76 -12.89 -22.49
CA ALA A 28 -12.10 -13.96 -21.74
C ALA A 28 -10.67 -13.59 -21.30
N LEU A 29 -9.94 -12.80 -22.11
CA LEU A 29 -8.59 -12.33 -21.77
C LEU A 29 -8.61 -11.31 -20.62
N MET A 30 -9.62 -10.43 -20.56
CA MET A 30 -9.81 -9.44 -19.49
C MET A 30 -10.16 -10.07 -18.13
N ILE A 31 -10.79 -11.25 -18.11
CA ILE A 31 -11.17 -11.95 -16.87
C ILE A 31 -9.97 -12.66 -16.22
N CYS A 32 -8.94 -13.03 -17.00
CA CYS A 32 -7.74 -13.69 -16.48
C CYS A 32 -6.67 -12.71 -15.95
N ALA A 33 -6.83 -11.41 -16.17
CA ALA A 33 -5.99 -10.37 -15.57
C ALA A 33 -6.48 -10.05 -14.16
N GLY A 34 -6.35 -11.02 -13.24
CA GLY A 34 -6.56 -10.77 -11.82
C GLY A 34 -5.59 -9.69 -11.31
N PRO A 35 -5.97 -8.93 -10.26
CA PRO A 35 -5.07 -7.91 -9.72
C PRO A 35 -3.76 -8.57 -9.28
N LEU A 36 -2.64 -8.06 -9.81
CA LEU A 36 -1.32 -8.41 -9.33
C LEU A 36 -1.19 -7.80 -7.92
N SER A 37 -1.56 -8.57 -6.90
CA SER A 37 -1.41 -8.13 -5.52
C SER A 37 0.09 -8.01 -5.23
N ALA A 38 0.59 -6.77 -5.13
CA ALA A 38 1.93 -6.54 -4.66
C ALA A 38 2.03 -7.14 -3.25
N ALA A 39 3.01 -8.01 -3.00
CA ALA A 39 3.25 -8.54 -1.68
C ALA A 39 3.49 -7.35 -0.73
N GLN A 40 2.54 -7.12 0.18
CA GLN A 40 2.66 -6.03 1.15
C GLN A 40 3.77 -6.41 2.13
N SER A 41 4.87 -5.65 2.13
CA SER A 41 6.07 -5.92 2.94
C SER A 41 5.92 -5.51 4.40
N PHE A 42 4.77 -4.94 4.78
CA PHE A 42 4.45 -4.55 6.14
C PHE A 42 2.94 -4.61 6.40
N SER A 43 2.54 -4.64 7.67
CA SER A 43 1.15 -4.55 8.13
C SER A 43 1.04 -3.53 9.25
N VAL A 44 -0.08 -2.81 9.31
CA VAL A 44 -0.42 -1.92 10.42
C VAL A 44 -1.30 -2.70 11.41
N GLN A 45 -0.78 -2.99 12.59
CA GLN A 45 -1.49 -3.72 13.64
C GLN A 45 -2.47 -2.83 14.39
N GLY A 46 -2.13 -1.55 14.53
CA GLY A 46 -2.98 -0.57 15.17
C GLY A 46 -2.41 0.83 15.00
N ALA A 47 -3.30 1.81 14.99
CA ALA A 47 -2.97 3.22 14.98
C ALA A 47 -3.99 3.97 15.83
N LYS A 48 -3.51 4.86 16.70
CA LYS A 48 -4.34 5.70 17.55
C LYS A 48 -3.77 7.10 17.55
N THR A 49 -4.67 8.07 17.50
CA THR A 49 -4.30 9.48 17.66
C THR A 49 -4.75 9.97 19.03
N THR A 50 -3.93 10.77 19.69
CA THR A 50 -4.26 11.46 20.94
C THR A 50 -3.99 12.95 20.81
N LEU A 51 -4.87 13.80 21.37
CA LEU A 51 -4.64 15.24 21.46
C LEU A 51 -3.89 15.54 22.76
N LYS A 52 -2.70 16.14 22.67
CA LYS A 52 -1.89 16.54 23.81
C LYS A 52 -1.24 17.89 23.54
N ASP A 53 -1.40 18.83 24.47
CA ASP A 53 -0.82 20.18 24.37
C ASP A 53 -1.19 20.91 23.06
N GLY A 54 -2.42 20.72 22.57
CA GLY A 54 -2.91 21.31 21.32
C GLY A 54 -2.43 20.61 20.04
N VAL A 55 -1.63 19.56 20.15
CA VAL A 55 -1.09 18.82 18.99
C VAL A 55 -1.63 17.39 18.98
N TYR A 56 -2.16 16.96 17.84
CA TYR A 56 -2.47 15.55 17.61
C TYR A 56 -1.19 14.75 17.44
N ARG A 57 -1.09 13.65 18.17
CA ARG A 57 0.04 12.73 18.18
C ARG A 57 -0.40 11.33 17.79
N LEU A 58 0.41 10.66 16.97
CA LEU A 58 0.19 9.31 16.49
C LEU A 58 1.00 8.30 17.32
N ASP A 59 0.30 7.31 17.84
CA ASP A 59 0.86 6.04 18.30
C ASP A 59 0.45 4.96 17.28
N ALA A 60 1.40 4.23 16.73
CA ALA A 60 1.10 3.18 15.74
C ALA A 60 2.07 2.02 15.86
N LEU A 61 1.56 0.82 15.58
CA LEU A 61 2.34 -0.40 15.60
C LEU A 61 2.32 -1.03 14.20
N LEU A 62 3.50 -1.10 13.58
CA LEU A 62 3.73 -1.71 12.29
C LEU A 62 4.53 -3.00 12.46
N THR A 63 4.26 -3.99 11.62
CA THR A 63 5.03 -5.22 11.52
C THR A 63 5.59 -5.33 10.12
N PHE A 64 6.89 -5.58 9.99
CA PHE A 64 7.56 -5.74 8.70
C PHE A 64 7.80 -7.22 8.39
N ALA A 65 7.51 -7.61 7.16
CA ALA A 65 7.83 -8.92 6.61
C ALA A 65 8.81 -8.72 5.45
N LEU A 66 10.11 -8.73 5.78
CA LEU A 66 11.15 -8.51 4.78
C LEU A 66 11.24 -9.70 3.83
N PRO A 67 11.16 -9.49 2.50
CA PRO A 67 11.36 -10.54 1.52
C PRO A 67 12.75 -11.16 1.66
N LYS A 68 12.89 -12.45 1.32
CA LYS A 68 14.16 -13.19 1.43
C LYS A 68 15.35 -12.43 0.81
N LYS A 69 15.17 -11.84 -0.36
CA LYS A 69 16.21 -11.08 -1.06
C LYS A 69 16.67 -9.83 -0.28
N VAL A 70 15.76 -9.19 0.45
CA VAL A 70 16.06 -8.02 1.30
C VAL A 70 16.82 -8.46 2.56
N LEU A 71 16.43 -9.60 3.14
CA LEU A 71 17.16 -10.22 4.26
C LEU A 71 18.59 -10.59 3.84
N GLU A 72 18.74 -11.31 2.72
CA GLU A 72 20.06 -11.67 2.17
C GLU A 72 20.92 -10.43 1.90
N ALA A 73 20.33 -9.33 1.39
CA ALA A 73 21.05 -8.08 1.21
C ALA A 73 21.52 -7.49 2.54
N LEU A 74 20.65 -7.44 3.55
CA LEU A 74 20.98 -6.95 4.88
C LEU A 74 22.10 -7.77 5.52
N ASP A 75 22.03 -9.10 5.44
CA ASP A 75 23.05 -10.01 5.97
C ASP A 75 24.41 -9.81 5.31
N ASN A 76 24.43 -9.40 4.04
CA ASN A 76 25.64 -9.02 3.30
C ASN A 76 26.09 -7.56 3.59
N GLY A 77 25.49 -6.90 4.58
CA GLY A 77 25.87 -5.55 5.02
C GLY A 77 25.26 -4.42 4.20
N VAL A 78 24.31 -4.70 3.30
CA VAL A 78 23.60 -3.66 2.53
C VAL A 78 22.72 -2.84 3.48
N LEU A 79 22.91 -1.52 3.43
CA LEU A 79 22.09 -0.56 4.17
C LEU A 79 20.66 -0.53 3.59
N LEU A 80 19.68 -0.86 4.41
CA LEU A 80 18.26 -0.73 4.05
C LEU A 80 17.75 0.64 4.50
N THR A 81 16.97 1.32 3.66
CA THR A 81 16.29 2.57 4.02
C THR A 81 14.79 2.35 4.01
N PHE A 82 14.14 2.65 5.13
CA PHE A 82 12.69 2.63 5.30
C PHE A 82 12.19 4.07 5.27
N ALA A 83 11.23 4.34 4.39
CA ALA A 83 10.48 5.58 4.36
C ALA A 83 9.04 5.27 4.83
N LEU A 84 8.61 5.99 5.85
CA LEU A 84 7.25 5.96 6.35
C LEU A 84 6.60 7.29 6.04
N ASP A 85 5.60 7.25 5.16
CA ASP A 85 4.78 8.40 4.79
C ASP A 85 3.48 8.38 5.58
N ILE A 86 3.17 9.49 6.24
CA ILE A 86 1.96 9.67 7.04
C ILE A 86 1.22 10.86 6.44
N ASP A 87 0.03 10.60 5.90
CA ASP A 87 -0.86 11.63 5.38
C ASP A 87 -2.06 11.83 6.33
N VAL A 88 -2.28 13.07 6.74
CA VAL A 88 -3.49 13.50 7.43
C VAL A 88 -4.45 14.07 6.40
N ARG A 89 -5.62 13.45 6.23
CA ARG A 89 -6.62 13.85 5.24
C ARG A 89 -7.90 14.30 5.91
N GLN A 90 -8.52 15.37 5.40
CA GLN A 90 -9.87 15.78 5.79
C GLN A 90 -10.87 15.11 4.84
N PRO A 91 -11.72 14.17 5.30
CA PRO A 91 -12.74 13.60 4.44
C PRO A 91 -13.77 14.68 4.11
N ARG A 92 -13.90 15.07 2.83
CA ARG A 92 -14.90 16.04 2.36
C ARG A 92 -15.97 15.36 1.51
N ARG A 93 -17.23 15.77 1.69
CA ARG A 93 -18.40 15.12 1.09
C ARG A 93 -18.52 15.29 -0.43
N TYR A 94 -17.90 16.32 -1.03
CA TYR A 94 -18.13 16.70 -2.44
C TYR A 94 -16.89 17.07 -3.26
N LEU A 95 -15.68 17.12 -2.68
CA LEU A 95 -14.43 17.41 -3.40
C LEU A 95 -13.34 16.40 -2.99
N TRP A 96 -12.34 16.23 -3.85
CA TRP A 96 -11.17 15.37 -3.63
C TRP A 96 -10.58 15.60 -2.23
N ASP A 97 -10.25 14.52 -1.53
CA ASP A 97 -9.57 14.59 -0.22
C ASP A 97 -8.26 15.36 -0.40
N ASN A 98 -8.11 16.47 0.31
CA ASN A 98 -6.87 17.22 0.32
C ASN A 98 -6.05 16.76 1.54
N SER A 99 -4.77 16.47 1.32
CA SER A 99 -3.84 16.23 2.43
C SER A 99 -3.63 17.54 3.18
N ILE A 100 -3.95 17.56 4.48
CA ILE A 100 -3.81 18.73 5.35
C ILE A 100 -2.39 18.81 5.90
N ALA A 101 -1.79 17.65 6.16
CA ALA A 101 -0.41 17.51 6.57
C ALA A 101 0.15 16.20 6.04
N SER A 102 1.42 16.23 5.65
CA SER A 102 2.17 15.04 5.28
C SER A 102 3.49 15.02 6.05
N LEU A 103 3.87 13.87 6.55
CA LEU A 103 5.09 13.65 7.32
C LEU A 103 5.82 12.43 6.77
N GLU A 104 7.11 12.60 6.48
CA GLU A 104 7.98 11.52 6.05
C GLU A 104 9.03 11.23 7.13
N GLN A 105 9.06 9.98 7.61
CA GLN A 105 10.12 9.48 8.47
C GLN A 105 11.03 8.53 7.70
N ARG A 106 12.33 8.81 7.70
CA ARG A 106 13.34 7.94 7.11
C ARG A 106 14.20 7.32 8.18
N THR A 107 14.29 6.00 8.17
CA THR A 107 15.13 5.24 9.10
C THR A 107 15.96 4.25 8.31
N THR A 108 17.26 4.17 8.59
CA THR A 108 18.12 3.16 8.00
C THR A 108 18.35 2.00 8.96
N LEU A 109 18.45 0.79 8.42
CA LEU A 109 18.80 -0.44 9.12
C LEU A 109 20.05 -1.05 8.48
N GLN A 110 21.06 -1.34 9.29
CA GLN A 110 22.29 -1.99 8.85
C GLN A 110 22.70 -3.10 9.81
N TYR A 111 23.24 -4.20 9.28
CA TYR A 111 23.89 -5.23 10.06
C TYR A 111 25.40 -5.02 10.09
N PHE A 112 25.99 -5.02 11.29
CA PHE A 112 27.43 -4.91 11.53
C PHE A 112 27.97 -6.26 12.01
N ALA A 113 28.55 -7.04 11.09
CA ALA A 113 29.09 -8.37 11.37
C ALA A 113 30.23 -8.37 12.41
N LEU A 114 30.99 -7.29 12.53
CA LEU A 114 32.07 -7.18 13.52
C LEU A 114 31.55 -7.21 14.96
N THR A 115 30.41 -6.57 15.20
CA THR A 115 29.79 -6.46 16.53
C THR A 115 28.59 -7.38 16.70
N ASP A 116 28.17 -8.06 15.63
CA ASP A 116 26.94 -8.85 15.54
C ASP A 116 25.70 -8.04 15.99
N GLN A 117 25.56 -6.83 15.44
CA GLN A 117 24.48 -5.91 15.82
C GLN A 117 23.74 -5.32 14.62
N TYR A 118 22.47 -5.04 14.84
CA TYR A 118 21.60 -4.31 13.92
C TYR A 118 21.51 -2.86 14.39
N LEU A 119 22.02 -1.93 13.58
CA LEU A 119 21.95 -0.49 13.85
C LEU A 119 20.74 0.11 13.14
N LEU A 120 19.87 0.76 13.91
CA LEU A 120 18.86 1.67 13.40
C LEU A 120 19.31 3.11 13.54
N ARG A 121 19.09 3.91 12.50
CA ARG A 121 19.37 5.34 12.49
C ARG A 121 18.19 6.10 11.91
N ASN A 122 17.55 6.93 12.71
CA ASN A 122 16.53 7.85 12.23
C ASN A 122 17.22 9.04 11.55
N LEU A 123 16.99 9.21 10.25
CA LEU A 123 17.64 10.25 9.45
C LEU A 123 17.05 11.64 9.71
N ASN A 124 15.83 11.73 10.24
CA ASN A 124 15.20 13.01 10.57
C ASN A 124 15.73 13.58 11.90
N SER A 125 15.94 12.73 12.92
CA SER A 125 16.39 13.16 14.26
C SER A 125 17.87 12.92 14.54
N GLY A 126 18.54 12.09 13.72
CA GLY A 126 19.90 11.62 13.97
C GLY A 126 20.01 10.60 15.11
N HIS A 127 18.90 10.19 15.72
CA HIS A 127 18.90 9.20 16.80
C HIS A 127 19.31 7.83 16.26
N GLU A 128 20.19 7.16 17.01
CA GLU A 128 20.71 5.83 16.68
C GLU A 128 20.50 4.86 17.83
N ALA A 129 20.22 3.59 17.49
CA ALA A 129 20.09 2.52 18.47
C ALA A 129 20.54 1.19 17.87
N SER A 130 21.29 0.42 18.67
CA SER A 130 21.76 -0.92 18.30
C SER A 130 20.92 -2.01 18.97
N TYR A 131 20.71 -3.10 18.24
CA TYR A 131 19.92 -4.24 18.65
C TYR A 131 20.67 -5.54 18.38
N SER A 132 20.53 -6.53 19.27
CA SER A 132 21.18 -7.84 19.13
C SER A 132 20.46 -8.79 18.17
N THR A 133 19.21 -8.49 17.81
CA THR A 133 18.44 -9.32 16.86
C THR A 133 17.71 -8.45 15.85
N LEU A 134 17.54 -8.99 14.63
CA LEU A 134 16.74 -8.36 13.59
C LEU A 134 15.30 -8.12 14.08
N THR A 135 14.72 -9.08 14.78
CA THR A 135 13.35 -8.99 15.31
C THR A 135 13.20 -7.79 16.24
N SER A 136 14.15 -7.57 17.16
CA SER A 136 14.12 -6.40 18.05
C SER A 136 14.30 -5.07 17.30
N ALA A 137 15.16 -5.04 16.27
CA ALA A 137 15.31 -3.87 15.42
C ALA A 137 14.02 -3.57 14.66
N LEU A 138 13.42 -4.56 13.98
CA LEU A 138 12.17 -4.38 13.24
C LEU A 138 10.99 -4.01 14.14
N HIS A 139 10.93 -4.54 15.37
CA HIS A 139 9.93 -4.12 16.34
C HIS A 139 10.11 -2.64 16.71
N ALA A 140 11.35 -2.21 17.00
CA ALA A 140 11.62 -0.80 17.31
C ALA A 140 11.35 0.13 16.12
N LEU A 141 11.65 -0.31 14.90
CA LEU A 141 11.34 0.41 13.66
C LEU A 141 9.83 0.61 13.47
N GLY A 142 9.03 -0.39 13.83
CA GLY A 142 7.57 -0.38 13.67
C GLY A 142 6.79 0.22 14.85
N ASP A 143 7.45 0.51 15.97
CA ASP A 143 6.83 1.05 17.17
C ASP A 143 6.91 2.59 17.17
N ILE A 144 5.87 3.22 16.64
CA ILE A 144 5.73 4.67 16.56
C ILE A 144 5.04 5.15 17.82
N ARG A 145 5.68 6.05 18.56
CA ARG A 145 5.14 6.58 19.82
C ARG A 145 5.09 8.09 19.81
N GLY A 146 3.90 8.65 20.08
CA GLY A 146 3.69 10.07 20.34
C GLY A 146 4.16 11.02 19.25
N LEU A 147 4.18 10.57 17.99
CA LEU A 147 4.67 11.32 16.83
C LEU A 147 3.73 12.50 16.53
N PRO A 148 4.15 13.77 16.66
CA PRO A 148 3.29 14.90 16.34
C PRO A 148 2.95 14.91 14.85
N ILE A 149 1.66 14.93 14.52
CA ILE A 149 1.17 14.86 13.14
C ILE A 149 0.51 16.16 12.65
N ILE A 150 -0.22 16.89 13.51
CA ILE A 150 -0.88 18.16 13.15
C ILE A 150 -1.29 18.96 14.40
N ASP A 151 -1.23 20.30 14.34
CA ASP A 151 -1.82 21.18 15.36
C ASP A 151 -3.35 21.17 15.22
N ALA A 152 -4.08 21.04 16.33
CA ALA A 152 -5.54 21.01 16.31
C ALA A 152 -6.17 22.24 15.64
N LYS A 153 -5.51 23.41 15.73
CA LYS A 153 -5.97 24.65 15.09
C LYS A 153 -5.99 24.58 13.56
N LEU A 154 -5.22 23.67 12.96
CA LEU A 154 -5.15 23.50 11.50
C LEU A 154 -6.27 22.59 10.95
N LEU A 155 -7.09 21.98 11.82
CA LEU A 155 -8.18 21.09 11.41
C LEU A 155 -9.52 21.81 11.22
N ASP A 156 -9.72 22.99 11.84
CA ASP A 156 -10.93 23.82 11.73
C ASP A 156 -10.59 25.22 11.17
N PRO A 157 -10.56 25.39 9.83
CA PRO A 157 -10.35 26.70 9.21
C PRO A 157 -11.61 27.59 9.16
N ASP A 158 -12.77 27.11 9.62
CA ASP A 158 -14.06 27.80 9.51
C ASP A 158 -14.45 28.67 10.75
N GLU A 159 -13.57 28.81 11.75
CA GLU A 159 -13.70 29.81 12.82
C GLU A 159 -12.85 31.07 12.52
N HIS A 160 -13.29 31.86 11.53
CA HIS A 160 -12.88 33.26 11.36
C HIS A 160 -14.10 34.14 11.11
#